data_AF-A0A2E0PTR9-F1
#
_entry.id   AF-A0A2E0PTR9-F1
#
_cell.length_a   1.000
_cell.length_b   1.000
_cell.length_c   1.000
_cell.angle_alpha   90.00
_cell.angle_beta   90.00
_cell.angle_gamma   90.00
#
_symmetry.space_group_name_H-M   'P 1'
#
loop_
_entity.id
_entity.type
_entity.pdbx_description
1 polymer ?
#
loop_
_entity_poly.entity_id
_entity_poly.type
_entity_poly.pdbx_seq_one_letter_code
_entity_poly.pdbx_strand_id
1 'polypeptide(L)'
;MPNHGVIFDAEGRLEPDEALKKPAHLKSRNYFKFPNLNFDPKGCYRRISKVFDMSLSENDFVSEANDIFNKSRINLGLDDAQTVIAVPFFTPKLGAGDLGEILENTLLPAVQKSYEEIFPDYEFKNEFPHSLKRHLKSIPGLGHDRLENAVKNAPVVGVCLFVLREYSVHAAREQVDILGGDFGLAGPIDLSSVFVSQPDLLFHKDEYPPLIWMSGCQTSWDHANFHYEAYGYNLMFNRRVHYEQVAEYWAHGVTCFKSI
;
A
#
# COMPACT_ATOMS: atom_id res chain seq x y z
N MET A 1 15.64 -15.07 11.07
CA MET A 1 15.82 -16.29 10.25
C MET A 1 14.95 -16.11 9.01
N PRO A 2 15.39 -16.50 7.80
CA PRO A 2 14.55 -16.39 6.61
C PRO A 2 13.29 -17.22 6.80
N ASN A 3 12.15 -16.70 6.37
CA ASN A 3 10.86 -17.36 6.55
C ASN A 3 10.71 -18.43 5.46
N HIS A 4 11.25 -19.63 5.70
CA HIS A 4 11.39 -20.71 4.71
C HIS A 4 10.06 -21.38 4.28
N GLY A 5 8.91 -20.73 4.46
CA GLY A 5 7.58 -21.32 4.24
C GLY A 5 6.68 -20.59 3.23
N VAL A 6 7.07 -19.42 2.73
CA VAL A 6 6.26 -18.65 1.78
C VAL A 6 6.66 -18.95 0.34
N ILE A 7 5.68 -19.00 -0.57
CA ILE A 7 5.87 -19.28 -2.00
C ILE A 7 5.23 -18.15 -2.79
N PHE A 8 5.91 -17.65 -3.82
CA PHE A 8 5.37 -16.64 -4.74
C PHE A 8 5.31 -17.22 -6.15
N ASP A 9 4.26 -16.87 -6.89
CA ASP A 9 4.15 -17.16 -8.33
C ASP A 9 5.11 -16.28 -9.15
N ALA A 10 5.20 -16.55 -10.46
CA ALA A 10 6.12 -15.82 -11.36
C ALA A 10 5.83 -14.31 -11.40
N GLU A 11 4.58 -13.94 -11.14
CA GLU A 11 4.10 -12.57 -11.09
C GLU A 11 4.26 -11.94 -9.70
N GLY A 12 4.99 -12.58 -8.79
CA GLY A 12 5.32 -12.07 -7.47
C GLY A 12 4.14 -12.03 -6.50
N ARG A 13 3.03 -12.71 -6.80
CA ARG A 13 1.92 -12.87 -5.87
C ARG A 13 2.23 -14.02 -4.91
N LEU A 14 2.00 -13.78 -3.63
CA LEU A 14 2.11 -14.79 -2.59
C LEU A 14 1.01 -15.83 -2.78
N GLU A 15 1.40 -17.10 -2.82
CA GLU A 15 0.47 -18.24 -2.83
C GLU A 15 -0.23 -18.36 -1.46
N PRO A 16 -1.55 -18.62 -1.42
CA PRO A 16 -2.28 -18.77 -0.17
C PRO A 16 -1.68 -19.88 0.72
N ASP A 17 -1.57 -19.62 2.02
CA ASP A 17 -1.13 -20.64 2.97
C ASP A 17 -2.15 -21.78 3.09
N GLU A 18 -1.71 -23.01 3.29
CA GLU A 18 -2.62 -24.15 3.45
C GLU A 18 -3.56 -24.00 4.66
N ALA A 19 -3.15 -23.28 5.69
CA ALA A 19 -3.94 -23.00 6.88
C ALA A 19 -4.86 -21.77 6.74
N LEU A 20 -4.82 -21.06 5.61
CA LEU A 20 -5.68 -19.90 5.36
C LEU A 20 -7.15 -20.30 5.40
N LYS A 21 -7.94 -19.58 6.21
CA LYS A 21 -9.37 -19.90 6.41
C LYS A 21 -10.28 -18.99 5.62
N LYS A 22 -9.82 -17.77 5.33
CA LYS A 22 -10.60 -16.75 4.66
C LYS A 22 -10.45 -16.82 3.14
N PRO A 23 -11.45 -16.35 2.37
CA PRO A 23 -11.44 -16.51 0.93
C PRO A 23 -10.24 -15.83 0.27
N ALA A 24 -9.55 -16.59 -0.58
CA ALA A 24 -8.56 -16.13 -1.55
C ALA A 24 -8.71 -16.98 -2.81
N HIS A 25 -8.34 -16.44 -3.98
CA HIS A 25 -8.23 -17.27 -5.18
C HIS A 25 -7.01 -18.19 -5.02
N LEU A 26 -7.17 -19.51 -5.16
CA LEU A 26 -6.05 -20.44 -5.02
C LEU A 26 -5.09 -20.41 -6.22
N LYS A 27 -5.57 -19.93 -7.37
CA LYS A 27 -4.77 -19.74 -8.58
C LYS A 27 -5.16 -18.43 -9.22
N SER A 28 -4.16 -17.59 -9.50
CA SER A 28 -4.40 -16.32 -10.16
C SER A 28 -4.62 -16.51 -11.66
N ARG A 29 -5.60 -15.79 -12.19
CA ARG A 29 -5.73 -15.58 -13.65
C ARG A 29 -4.88 -14.40 -14.13
N ASN A 30 -4.38 -13.60 -13.21
CA ASN A 30 -3.60 -12.39 -13.45
C ASN A 30 -4.28 -11.46 -14.48
N TYR A 31 -5.62 -11.35 -14.41
CA TYR A 31 -6.39 -10.52 -15.35
C TYR A 31 -6.29 -9.02 -15.01
N PHE A 32 -6.28 -8.70 -13.72
CA PHE A 32 -6.09 -7.34 -13.23
C PHE A 32 -4.62 -7.12 -12.86
N LYS A 33 -3.98 -6.15 -13.50
CA LYS A 33 -2.53 -5.98 -13.43
C LYS A 33 -2.15 -4.56 -13.07
N PHE A 34 -1.13 -4.46 -12.24
CA PHE A 34 -0.40 -3.21 -12.13
C PHE A 34 0.33 -2.93 -13.45
N PRO A 35 0.55 -1.66 -13.82
CA PRO A 35 1.41 -1.32 -14.93
C PRO A 35 2.83 -1.85 -14.69
N ASN A 36 3.61 -1.99 -15.75
CA ASN A 36 5.01 -2.39 -15.62
C ASN A 36 5.82 -1.24 -15.00
N LEU A 37 6.04 -1.32 -13.69
CA LEU A 37 6.73 -0.30 -12.89
C LEU A 37 8.09 -0.82 -12.44
N ASN A 38 9.12 0.00 -12.67
CA ASN A 38 10.44 -0.25 -12.12
C ASN A 38 10.53 0.26 -10.68
N PHE A 39 11.29 -0.42 -9.84
CA PHE A 39 11.69 0.11 -8.55
C PHE A 39 12.60 1.33 -8.75
N ASP A 40 12.05 2.54 -8.60
CA ASP A 40 12.74 3.82 -8.84
C ASP A 40 12.69 4.75 -7.61
N PRO A 41 13.55 4.54 -6.60
CA PRO A 41 13.62 5.41 -5.44
C PRO A 41 13.93 6.87 -5.80
N LYS A 42 14.69 7.13 -6.86
CA LYS A 42 15.07 8.49 -7.24
C LYS A 42 13.87 9.26 -7.81
N GLY A 43 13.11 8.63 -8.71
CA GLY A 43 11.87 9.20 -9.22
C GLY A 43 10.83 9.39 -8.12
N CYS A 44 10.71 8.42 -7.21
CA CYS A 44 9.83 8.52 -6.05
C CYS A 44 10.20 9.73 -5.17
N TYR A 45 11.47 9.89 -4.79
CA TYR A 45 11.94 11.05 -4.01
C TYR A 45 11.53 12.37 -4.64
N ARG A 46 11.73 12.52 -5.96
CA ARG A 46 11.40 13.75 -6.70
C ARG A 46 9.91 14.07 -6.75
N ARG A 47 9.04 13.07 -6.68
CA ARG A 47 7.59 13.28 -6.61
C ARG A 47 7.18 13.63 -5.19
N ILE A 48 7.70 12.88 -4.21
CA ILE A 48 7.44 13.11 -2.79
C ILE A 48 7.86 14.54 -2.38
N SER A 49 9.04 14.99 -2.79
CA SER A 49 9.60 16.29 -2.38
C SER A 49 8.83 17.52 -2.90
N LYS A 50 7.93 17.33 -3.86
CA LYS A 50 7.03 18.38 -4.33
C LYS A 50 5.78 18.52 -3.47
N VAL A 51 5.48 17.51 -2.67
CA VAL A 51 4.26 17.40 -1.88
C VAL A 51 4.54 17.50 -0.39
N PHE A 52 5.58 16.81 0.09
CA PHE A 52 6.01 16.83 1.47
C PHE A 52 7.35 17.55 1.65
N ASP A 53 7.50 18.17 2.81
CA ASP A 53 8.80 18.69 3.24
C ASP A 53 9.71 17.51 3.62
N MET A 54 10.84 17.40 2.93
CA MET A 54 11.77 16.29 3.08
C MET A 54 12.84 16.65 4.09
N SER A 55 12.85 15.95 5.23
CA SER A 55 13.91 16.07 6.23
C SER A 55 15.21 15.35 5.84
N LEU A 56 15.26 14.77 4.63
CA LEU A 56 16.24 13.79 4.21
C LEU A 56 16.71 14.08 2.79
N SER A 57 17.99 13.85 2.49
CA SER A 57 18.52 14.07 1.15
C SER A 57 18.05 12.99 0.15
N GLU A 58 18.12 13.27 -1.15
CA GLU A 58 17.82 12.28 -2.20
C GLU A 58 18.69 11.02 -2.03
N ASN A 59 19.98 11.20 -1.74
CA ASN A 59 20.93 10.09 -1.57
C ASN A 59 20.57 9.22 -0.36
N ASP A 60 20.24 9.84 0.76
CA ASP A 60 19.86 9.10 1.98
C ASP A 60 18.56 8.32 1.74
N PHE A 61 17.57 8.92 1.05
CA PHE A 61 16.30 8.25 0.77
C PHE A 61 16.52 7.06 -0.15
N VAL A 62 17.29 7.24 -1.22
CA VAL A 62 17.63 6.19 -2.18
C VAL A 62 18.38 5.06 -1.47
N SER A 63 19.33 5.38 -0.59
CA SER A 63 20.07 4.38 0.17
C SER A 63 19.14 3.57 1.08
N GLU A 64 18.34 4.23 1.89
CA GLU A 64 17.42 3.57 2.84
C GLU A 64 16.35 2.74 2.13
N ALA A 65 15.77 3.26 1.04
CA ALA A 65 14.79 2.53 0.24
C ALA A 65 15.38 1.26 -0.40
N ASN A 66 16.59 1.33 -0.95
CA ASN A 66 17.28 0.16 -1.50
C ASN A 66 17.60 -0.87 -0.42
N ASP A 67 18.09 -0.42 0.74
CA ASP A 67 18.40 -1.31 1.86
C ASP A 67 17.15 -2.04 2.37
N ILE A 68 16.02 -1.33 2.51
CA ILE A 68 14.74 -1.92 2.90
C ILE A 68 14.30 -2.93 1.84
N PHE A 69 14.29 -2.55 0.56
CA PHE A 69 13.85 -3.44 -0.52
C PHE A 69 14.70 -4.72 -0.60
N ASN A 70 16.03 -4.59 -0.56
CA ASN A 70 16.94 -5.73 -0.61
C ASN A 70 16.74 -6.68 0.58
N LYS A 71 16.58 -6.12 1.80
CA LYS A 71 16.27 -6.92 3.00
C LYS A 71 14.92 -7.60 2.87
N SER A 72 13.89 -6.91 2.36
CA SER A 72 12.58 -7.49 2.13
C SER A 72 12.64 -8.67 1.16
N ARG A 73 13.35 -8.53 0.04
CA ARG A 73 13.55 -9.63 -0.92
C ARG A 73 14.21 -10.85 -0.28
N ILE A 74 15.30 -10.63 0.47
CA ILE A 74 16.01 -11.72 1.16
C ILE A 74 15.11 -12.40 2.21
N ASN A 75 14.40 -11.61 3.03
CA ASN A 75 13.56 -12.14 4.11
C ASN A 75 12.36 -12.93 3.59
N LEU A 76 11.79 -12.49 2.46
CA LEU A 76 10.68 -13.16 1.78
C LEU A 76 11.14 -14.31 0.88
N GLY A 77 12.44 -14.44 0.59
CA GLY A 77 12.94 -15.43 -0.36
C GLY A 77 12.54 -15.15 -1.80
N LEU A 78 12.36 -13.87 -2.16
CA LEU A 78 12.04 -13.45 -3.52
C LEU A 78 13.25 -13.64 -4.44
N ASP A 79 13.07 -14.33 -5.55
CA ASP A 79 14.10 -14.50 -6.59
C ASP A 79 14.05 -13.37 -7.64
N ASP A 80 15.02 -13.35 -8.56
CA ASP A 80 15.10 -12.36 -9.65
C ASP A 80 14.15 -12.64 -10.83
N ALA A 81 13.52 -13.83 -10.86
CA ALA A 81 12.55 -14.19 -11.90
C ALA A 81 11.14 -13.69 -11.57
N GLN A 82 10.84 -13.44 -10.29
CA GLN A 82 9.56 -12.96 -9.81
C GLN A 82 9.38 -11.45 -10.03
N THR A 83 8.26 -11.07 -10.66
CA THR A 83 7.97 -9.65 -10.97
C THR A 83 7.16 -8.97 -9.86
N VAL A 84 7.76 -8.81 -8.68
CA VAL A 84 7.09 -8.12 -7.56
C VAL A 84 7.06 -6.61 -7.80
N ILE A 85 5.86 -6.03 -7.77
CA ILE A 85 5.69 -4.57 -7.77
C ILE A 85 6.04 -4.05 -6.38
N ALA A 86 7.06 -3.18 -6.33
CA ALA A 86 7.56 -2.54 -5.13
C ALA A 86 7.61 -1.02 -5.32
N VAL A 87 7.05 -0.27 -4.38
CA VAL A 87 7.05 1.19 -4.40
C VAL A 87 7.72 1.73 -3.14
N PRO A 88 8.86 2.42 -3.24
CA PRO A 88 9.46 3.11 -2.10
C PRO A 88 8.61 4.35 -1.77
N PHE A 89 8.44 4.61 -0.49
CA PHE A 89 7.65 5.75 0.01
C PHE A 89 8.33 6.45 1.17
N PHE A 90 7.94 7.70 1.39
CA PHE A 90 8.27 8.47 2.58
C PHE A 90 6.98 9.04 3.18
N THR A 91 6.93 9.04 4.51
CA THR A 91 5.86 9.70 5.26
C THR A 91 6.51 10.70 6.22
N PRO A 92 6.12 11.99 6.17
CA PRO A 92 6.61 12.95 7.16
C PRO A 92 6.07 12.61 8.55
N LYS A 93 6.60 13.27 9.58
CA LYS A 93 6.00 13.22 10.91
C LYS A 93 4.58 13.80 10.86
N LEU A 94 3.58 13.00 11.19
CA LEU A 94 2.15 13.39 11.16
C LEU A 94 1.64 13.88 12.52
N GLY A 95 2.42 13.67 13.59
CA GLY A 95 2.03 14.03 14.96
C GLY A 95 0.94 13.11 15.52
N ALA A 96 0.43 13.43 16.72
CA ALA A 96 -0.67 12.69 17.32
C ALA A 96 -2.02 13.21 16.80
N GLY A 97 -2.96 12.31 16.51
CA GLY A 97 -4.28 12.67 16.02
C GLY A 97 -5.13 11.45 15.69
N ASP A 98 -6.39 11.70 15.32
CA ASP A 98 -7.28 10.70 14.76
C ASP A 98 -6.81 10.32 13.35
N LEU A 99 -6.75 9.01 13.06
CA LEU A 99 -6.24 8.50 11.79
C LEU A 99 -7.08 8.98 10.59
N GLY A 100 -8.40 9.07 10.77
CA GLY A 100 -9.30 9.59 9.74
C GLY A 100 -9.08 11.07 9.47
N GLU A 101 -8.89 11.89 10.52
CA GLU A 101 -8.56 13.31 10.35
C GLU A 101 -7.21 13.53 9.66
N ILE A 102 -6.21 12.70 9.97
CA ILE A 102 -4.90 12.73 9.30
C ILE A 102 -5.03 12.37 7.82
N LEU A 103 -5.81 11.32 7.51
CA LEU A 103 -6.08 10.92 6.14
C LEU A 103 -6.77 12.05 5.36
N GLU A 104 -7.87 12.57 5.92
CA GLU A 104 -8.72 13.59 5.30
C GLU A 104 -7.98 14.90 5.03
N ASN A 105 -7.26 15.42 6.02
CA ASN A 105 -6.72 16.78 5.97
C ASN A 105 -5.29 16.87 5.44
N THR A 106 -4.55 15.77 5.44
CA THR A 106 -3.11 15.78 5.10
C THR A 106 -2.81 14.84 3.94
N LEU A 107 -3.22 13.58 4.03
CA LEU A 107 -2.75 12.56 3.10
C LEU A 107 -3.55 12.52 1.79
N LEU A 108 -4.88 12.65 1.81
CA LEU A 108 -5.67 12.71 0.58
C LEU A 108 -5.34 13.96 -0.26
N PRO A 109 -5.19 15.17 0.32
CA PRO A 109 -4.72 16.34 -0.45
C PRO A 109 -3.33 16.15 -1.05
N ALA A 110 -2.44 15.43 -0.35
CA ALA A 110 -1.11 15.10 -0.86
C ALA A 110 -1.18 14.15 -2.07
N VAL A 111 -2.01 13.10 -1.98
CA VAL A 111 -2.27 12.17 -3.10
C VAL A 111 -2.84 12.93 -4.28
N GLN A 112 -3.86 13.77 -4.05
CA GLN A 112 -4.46 14.61 -5.07
C GLN A 112 -3.41 15.44 -5.80
N LYS A 113 -2.61 16.20 -5.06
CA LYS A 113 -1.57 17.07 -5.62
C LYS A 113 -0.58 16.28 -6.46
N SER A 114 -0.11 15.12 -5.96
CA SER A 114 0.85 14.29 -6.70
C SER A 114 0.26 13.72 -7.98
N TYR A 115 -1.00 13.28 -7.93
CA TYR A 115 -1.69 12.70 -9.08
C TYR A 115 -1.95 13.72 -10.19
N GLU A 116 -2.57 14.86 -9.84
CA GLU A 116 -2.93 15.91 -10.81
C GLU A 116 -1.70 16.61 -11.40
N GLU A 117 -0.55 16.61 -10.71
CA GLU A 117 0.70 17.12 -11.28
C GLU A 117 1.24 16.21 -12.40
N ILE A 118 1.13 14.89 -12.24
CA ILE A 118 1.57 13.92 -13.27
C ILE A 118 0.54 13.80 -14.40
N PHE A 119 -0.74 13.97 -14.07
CA PHE A 119 -1.86 13.72 -14.95
C PHE A 119 -2.81 14.93 -15.01
N PRO A 120 -2.42 16.04 -15.67
CA PRO A 120 -3.19 17.28 -15.67
C PRO A 120 -4.55 17.19 -16.37
N ASP A 121 -4.76 16.18 -17.21
CA ASP A 121 -6.03 15.91 -17.90
C ASP A 121 -6.99 15.01 -17.09
N TYR A 122 -6.52 14.50 -15.95
CA TYR A 122 -7.26 13.59 -15.08
C TYR A 122 -7.26 14.11 -13.64
N GLU A 123 -8.14 13.55 -12.83
CA GLU A 123 -8.40 14.07 -11.48
C GLU A 123 -8.31 12.98 -10.42
N PHE A 124 -7.97 13.42 -9.22
CA PHE A 124 -8.18 12.62 -8.02
C PHE A 124 -9.56 12.96 -7.44
N LYS A 125 -10.35 11.94 -7.11
CA LYS A 125 -11.66 12.10 -6.45
C LYS A 125 -11.71 11.40 -5.11
N ASN A 126 -12.16 12.13 -4.10
CA ASN A 126 -12.69 11.53 -2.88
C ASN A 126 -14.20 11.28 -3.09
N GLU A 127 -14.56 10.02 -3.35
CA GLU A 127 -15.95 9.58 -3.55
C GLU A 127 -16.69 9.34 -2.21
N PHE A 128 -16.04 9.60 -1.08
CA PHE A 128 -16.64 9.54 0.25
C PHE A 128 -16.80 10.96 0.83
N PRO A 129 -17.94 11.64 0.62
CA PRO A 129 -18.12 13.05 0.94
C PRO A 129 -18.43 13.33 2.42
N HIS A 130 -18.07 12.40 3.32
CA HIS A 130 -18.29 12.51 4.75
C HIS A 130 -16.95 12.54 5.48
N SER A 131 -16.94 13.16 6.66
CA SER A 131 -15.72 13.18 7.48
C SER A 131 -15.27 11.77 7.82
N LEU A 132 -13.96 11.56 7.79
CA LEU A 132 -13.32 10.31 8.16
C LEU A 132 -13.01 10.22 9.67
N LYS A 133 -13.20 11.32 10.40
CA LYS A 133 -12.91 11.40 11.84
C LYS A 133 -13.59 10.27 12.61
N ARG A 134 -12.81 9.52 13.39
CA ARG A 134 -13.27 8.37 14.21
C ARG A 134 -13.86 7.19 13.42
N HIS A 135 -13.73 7.19 12.10
CA HIS A 135 -14.22 6.14 11.23
C HIS A 135 -13.14 5.18 10.74
N LEU A 136 -11.88 5.43 11.09
CA LEU A 136 -10.73 4.61 10.73
C LEU A 136 -9.89 4.30 11.97
N LYS A 137 -9.49 3.05 12.12
CA LYS A 137 -8.60 2.60 13.20
C LYS A 137 -7.67 1.50 12.72
N SER A 138 -6.38 1.63 13.04
CA SER A 138 -5.41 0.55 12.85
C SER A 138 -5.78 -0.70 13.64
N ILE A 139 -5.58 -1.86 13.03
CA ILE A 139 -5.80 -3.14 13.71
C ILE A 139 -4.47 -3.53 14.39
N PRO A 140 -4.44 -3.71 15.72
CA PRO A 140 -3.23 -4.09 16.43
C PRO A 140 -2.63 -5.39 15.90
N GLY A 141 -1.31 -5.42 15.73
CA GLY A 141 -0.58 -6.62 15.30
C GLY A 141 -0.45 -6.78 13.78
N LEU A 142 -1.23 -6.04 12.97
CA LEU A 142 -1.12 -6.10 11.51
C LEU A 142 -0.03 -5.16 10.94
N GLY A 143 0.72 -4.47 11.79
CA GLY A 143 1.90 -3.69 11.42
C GLY A 143 1.62 -2.25 11.01
N HIS A 144 0.43 -1.92 10.49
CA HIS A 144 0.04 -0.53 10.24
C HIS A 144 -0.01 0.30 11.53
N ASP A 145 -0.40 -0.31 12.65
CA ASP A 145 -0.35 0.28 13.99
C ASP A 145 1.07 0.68 14.42
N ARG A 146 2.09 -0.09 14.01
CA ARG A 146 3.50 0.27 14.23
C ARG A 146 3.89 1.49 13.39
N LEU A 147 3.46 1.55 12.13
CA LEU A 147 3.71 2.71 11.26
C LEU A 147 3.03 3.96 11.82
N GLU A 148 1.75 3.85 12.20
CA GLU A 148 0.99 4.94 12.83
C GLU A 148 1.72 5.49 14.06
N ASN A 149 2.30 4.62 14.89
CA ASN A 149 3.07 5.02 16.05
C ASN A 149 4.45 5.62 15.70
N ALA A 150 5.10 5.14 14.65
CA ALA A 150 6.37 5.68 14.18
C ALA A 150 6.21 7.12 13.68
N VAL A 151 5.22 7.37 12.81
CA VAL A 151 5.00 8.69 12.18
C VAL A 151 4.51 9.76 13.16
N LYS A 152 4.04 9.37 14.36
CA LYS A 152 3.77 10.33 15.44
C LYS A 152 5.04 11.05 15.91
N ASN A 153 6.18 10.36 15.85
CA ASN A 153 7.41 10.79 16.49
C ASN A 153 8.45 11.28 15.48
N ALA A 154 8.56 10.59 14.35
CA ALA A 154 9.61 10.82 13.35
C ALA A 154 9.10 10.55 11.94
N PRO A 155 9.74 11.11 10.90
CA PRO A 155 9.52 10.69 9.52
C PRO A 155 9.89 9.21 9.31
N VAL A 156 9.30 8.60 8.28
CA VAL A 156 9.51 7.19 7.94
C VAL A 156 9.86 7.05 6.46
N VAL A 157 10.83 6.18 6.16
CA VAL A 157 11.07 5.64 4.81
C VAL A 157 10.63 4.18 4.79
N GLY A 158 9.94 3.77 3.73
CA GLY A 158 9.46 2.41 3.59
C GLY A 158 9.39 1.94 2.14
N VAL A 159 9.07 0.66 1.99
CA VAL A 159 8.76 0.02 0.70
C VAL A 159 7.45 -0.73 0.86
N CYS A 160 6.53 -0.51 -0.07
CA CYS A 160 5.28 -1.25 -0.19
C CYS A 160 5.38 -2.26 -1.34
N LEU A 161 5.09 -3.52 -1.05
CA LEU A 161 5.14 -4.66 -1.95
C LEU A 161 3.71 -5.14 -2.21
N PHE A 162 3.31 -5.30 -3.47
CA PHE A 162 1.96 -5.77 -3.83
C PHE A 162 1.90 -7.27 -4.06
N VAL A 163 2.26 -8.02 -3.03
CA VAL A 163 2.33 -9.50 -3.07
C VAL A 163 1.00 -10.17 -2.71
N LEU A 164 0.09 -9.48 -2.03
CA LEU A 164 -1.22 -10.02 -1.64
C LEU A 164 -2.29 -9.59 -2.65
N ARG A 165 -2.37 -10.32 -3.78
CA ARG A 165 -3.39 -10.10 -4.83
C ARG A 165 -4.41 -11.23 -4.83
N GLU A 166 -5.67 -10.87 -5.09
CA GLU A 166 -6.81 -11.79 -5.15
C GLU A 166 -7.14 -12.45 -3.80
N TYR A 167 -6.97 -11.68 -2.72
CA TYR A 167 -7.35 -12.06 -1.35
C TYR A 167 -8.59 -11.27 -0.93
N SER A 168 -9.43 -11.86 -0.09
CA SER A 168 -10.39 -11.07 0.68
C SER A 168 -9.65 -10.17 1.67
N VAL A 169 -10.29 -9.08 2.12
CA VAL A 169 -9.72 -8.20 3.17
C VAL A 169 -9.29 -9.00 4.39
N HIS A 170 -10.08 -9.98 4.83
CA HIS A 170 -9.74 -10.80 5.99
C HIS A 170 -8.65 -11.84 5.70
N ALA A 171 -8.61 -12.40 4.49
CA ALA A 171 -7.54 -13.31 4.10
C ALA A 171 -6.19 -12.59 4.05
N ALA A 172 -6.14 -11.36 3.55
CA ALA A 172 -4.92 -10.55 3.58
C ALA A 172 -4.42 -10.29 5.02
N ARG A 173 -5.34 -10.17 5.99
CA ARG A 173 -4.99 -10.01 7.42
C ARG A 173 -4.45 -11.31 8.03
N GLU A 174 -5.00 -12.47 7.66
CA GLU A 174 -4.44 -13.76 8.10
C GLU A 174 -3.07 -14.01 7.45
N GLN A 175 -2.93 -13.66 6.17
CA GLN A 175 -1.74 -13.95 5.38
C GLN A 175 -0.55 -13.03 5.69
N VAL A 176 -0.75 -11.82 6.23
CA VAL A 176 0.40 -10.95 6.55
C VAL A 176 1.26 -11.52 7.68
N ASP A 177 0.65 -12.26 8.62
CA ASP A 177 1.34 -12.82 9.79
C ASP A 177 2.45 -13.80 9.38
N ILE A 178 2.24 -14.56 8.30
CA ILE A 178 3.23 -15.53 7.82
C ILE A 178 4.43 -14.87 7.14
N LEU A 179 4.39 -13.56 6.84
CA LEU A 179 5.51 -12.84 6.24
C LEU A 179 6.58 -12.48 7.27
N GLY A 180 6.22 -12.47 8.56
CA GLY A 180 7.10 -12.15 9.67
C GLY A 180 6.91 -10.72 10.22
N GLY A 181 7.39 -10.49 11.44
CA GLY A 181 7.07 -9.29 12.23
C GLY A 181 7.58 -7.96 11.68
N ASP A 182 8.51 -7.98 10.71
CA ASP A 182 9.00 -6.76 10.05
C ASP A 182 7.98 -6.20 9.05
N PHE A 183 7.11 -7.06 8.52
CA PHE A 183 6.10 -6.68 7.54
C PHE A 183 4.79 -6.26 8.20
N GLY A 184 4.05 -5.38 7.52
CA GLY A 184 2.74 -4.94 7.94
C GLY A 184 1.80 -4.83 6.75
N LEU A 185 0.51 -4.98 6.98
CA LEU A 185 -0.52 -4.82 5.97
C LEU A 185 -0.83 -3.34 5.81
N ALA A 186 -0.80 -2.87 4.57
CA ALA A 186 -0.93 -1.47 4.25
C ALA A 186 -2.31 -0.91 4.65
N GLY A 187 -2.32 0.31 5.16
CA GLY A 187 -3.47 1.09 5.56
C GLY A 187 -3.49 2.48 4.92
N PRO A 188 -4.14 3.48 5.52
CA PRO A 188 -4.26 4.81 4.94
C PRO A 188 -2.93 5.60 4.88
N ILE A 189 -2.04 5.45 5.86
CA ILE A 189 -0.77 6.21 5.91
C ILE A 189 0.19 5.80 4.79
N ASP A 190 0.53 4.51 4.75
CA ASP A 190 1.47 3.97 3.76
C ASP A 190 0.91 4.03 2.34
N LEU A 191 -0.35 3.60 2.09
CA LEU A 191 -0.91 3.64 0.74
C LEU A 191 -1.00 5.07 0.20
N SER A 192 -1.40 6.04 1.02
CA SER A 192 -1.40 7.43 0.56
C SER A 192 0.01 7.92 0.25
N SER A 193 1.01 7.54 1.07
CA SER A 193 2.42 7.84 0.81
C SER A 193 2.93 7.16 -0.46
N VAL A 194 2.48 5.93 -0.74
CA VAL A 194 2.76 5.18 -1.97
C VAL A 194 2.17 5.88 -3.19
N PHE A 195 0.92 6.35 -3.13
CA PHE A 195 0.30 7.10 -4.24
C PHE A 195 0.92 8.49 -4.44
N VAL A 196 1.43 9.13 -3.39
CA VAL A 196 2.27 10.32 -3.55
C VAL A 196 3.57 9.97 -4.29
N SER A 197 4.16 8.81 -3.98
CA SER A 197 5.44 8.36 -4.53
C SER A 197 5.35 7.80 -5.94
N GLN A 198 4.23 7.19 -6.31
CA GLN A 198 4.00 6.53 -7.60
C GLN A 198 2.53 6.76 -8.04
N PRO A 199 2.18 7.96 -8.53
CA PRO A 199 0.78 8.29 -8.83
C PRO A 199 0.18 7.47 -9.97
N ASP A 200 1.01 6.94 -10.84
CA ASP A 200 0.67 6.08 -11.97
C ASP A 200 0.48 4.60 -11.57
N LEU A 201 0.51 4.25 -10.28
CA LEU A 201 0.36 2.87 -9.80
C LEU A 201 -0.92 2.17 -10.31
N LEU A 202 -2.02 2.91 -10.45
CA LEU A 202 -3.27 2.40 -11.00
C LEU A 202 -3.59 3.00 -12.38
N PHE A 203 -2.64 3.71 -12.99
CA PHE A 203 -2.83 4.28 -14.32
C PHE A 203 -2.43 3.25 -15.39
N HIS A 204 -3.41 2.64 -16.04
CA HIS A 204 -3.17 1.64 -17.07
C HIS A 204 -4.02 1.93 -18.31
N LYS A 205 -3.37 2.08 -19.48
CA LYS A 205 -4.08 2.40 -20.74
C LYS A 205 -4.70 1.17 -21.40
N ASP A 206 -4.02 0.03 -21.30
CA ASP A 206 -4.33 -1.15 -22.12
C ASP A 206 -4.93 -2.33 -21.33
N GLU A 207 -4.90 -2.29 -20.00
CA GLU A 207 -5.34 -3.38 -19.11
C GLU A 207 -6.09 -2.80 -17.92
N TYR A 208 -6.76 -3.67 -17.16
CA TYR A 208 -7.53 -3.25 -15.99
C TYR A 208 -6.65 -3.27 -14.73
N PRO A 209 -6.45 -2.13 -14.07
CA PRO A 209 -5.72 -2.09 -12.81
C PRO A 209 -6.55 -2.71 -11.67
N PRO A 210 -5.91 -3.25 -10.63
CA PRO A 210 -6.62 -3.70 -9.44
C PRO A 210 -7.15 -2.52 -8.60
N LEU A 211 -8.00 -2.83 -7.64
CA LEU A 211 -8.39 -1.99 -6.52
C LEU A 211 -7.51 -2.35 -5.31
N ILE A 212 -6.98 -1.33 -4.62
CA ILE A 212 -6.07 -1.52 -3.49
C ILE A 212 -6.77 -1.18 -2.17
N TRP A 213 -6.98 -2.17 -1.31
CA TRP A 213 -7.63 -2.00 -0.01
C TRP A 213 -6.69 -1.51 1.09
N MET A 214 -7.20 -0.67 1.98
CA MET A 214 -6.55 -0.27 3.25
C MET A 214 -6.76 -1.34 4.35
N SER A 215 -6.33 -2.56 4.07
CA SER A 215 -6.65 -3.74 4.91
C SER A 215 -5.98 -3.76 6.29
N GLY A 216 -4.91 -2.98 6.50
CA GLY A 216 -4.27 -2.79 7.81
C GLY A 216 -5.13 -2.04 8.84
N CYS A 217 -6.23 -1.45 8.38
CA CYS A 217 -7.21 -0.78 9.23
C CYS A 217 -8.59 -1.44 9.16
N GLN A 218 -9.41 -1.12 10.14
CA GLN A 218 -10.85 -1.34 10.13
C GLN A 218 -11.58 -0.01 10.14
N THR A 219 -12.82 -0.04 9.67
CA THR A 219 -13.72 1.11 9.75
C THR A 219 -14.77 0.91 10.83
N SER A 220 -15.53 1.95 11.14
CA SER A 220 -16.70 1.84 12.01
C SER A 220 -17.93 1.22 11.32
N TRP A 221 -17.83 0.92 10.02
CA TRP A 221 -18.91 0.33 9.25
C TRP A 221 -18.63 -1.15 9.01
N ASP A 222 -19.59 -1.98 9.43
CA ASP A 222 -19.46 -3.42 9.28
C ASP A 222 -19.28 -3.81 7.82
N HIS A 223 -18.35 -4.76 7.60
CA HIS A 223 -17.99 -5.31 6.29
C HIS A 223 -17.59 -4.28 5.23
N ALA A 224 -17.21 -3.07 5.62
CA ALA A 224 -16.75 -2.04 4.70
C ALA A 224 -15.34 -1.57 5.05
N ASN A 225 -14.59 -1.25 4.00
CA ASN A 225 -13.29 -0.63 4.15
C ASN A 225 -13.08 0.43 3.06
N PHE A 226 -12.00 1.19 3.17
CA PHE A 226 -11.57 2.15 2.18
C PHE A 226 -10.53 1.54 1.23
N HIS A 227 -10.49 2.09 0.02
CA HIS A 227 -9.59 1.66 -1.03
C HIS A 227 -9.24 2.80 -1.98
N TYR A 228 -8.19 2.58 -2.74
CA TYR A 228 -7.91 3.32 -3.97
C TYR A 228 -8.28 2.47 -5.18
N GLU A 229 -8.95 3.07 -6.17
CA GLU A 229 -9.27 2.42 -7.44
C GLU A 229 -9.10 3.40 -8.61
N ALA A 230 -8.89 2.87 -9.81
CA ALA A 230 -8.99 3.67 -11.03
C ALA A 230 -10.43 3.65 -11.53
N TYR A 231 -10.91 4.79 -12.02
CA TYR A 231 -12.15 4.89 -12.80
C TYR A 231 -11.87 5.60 -14.11
N GLY A 232 -11.74 4.82 -15.17
CA GLY A 232 -11.05 5.28 -16.37
C GLY A 232 -9.60 5.60 -16.02
N TYR A 233 -9.20 6.85 -16.26
CA TYR A 233 -7.87 7.37 -15.96
C TYR A 233 -7.86 8.32 -14.76
N ASN A 234 -8.93 8.36 -13.96
CA ASN A 234 -8.97 9.09 -12.70
C ASN A 234 -8.59 8.17 -11.55
N LEU A 235 -8.00 8.71 -10.50
CA LEU A 235 -7.74 8.01 -9.24
C LEU A 235 -8.85 8.34 -8.24
N MET A 236 -9.45 7.32 -7.64
CA MET A 236 -10.51 7.48 -6.66
C MET A 236 -10.09 6.93 -5.30
N PHE A 237 -10.36 7.68 -4.25
CA PHE A 237 -10.48 7.18 -2.88
C PHE A 237 -11.95 6.95 -2.59
N ASN A 238 -12.31 5.74 -2.17
CA ASN A 238 -13.71 5.37 -1.98
C ASN A 238 -13.86 4.31 -0.86
N ARG A 239 -15.11 4.13 -0.41
CA ARG A 239 -15.51 3.07 0.52
C ARG A 239 -16.35 2.04 -0.21
N ARG A 240 -16.03 0.75 -0.04
CA ARG A 240 -16.86 -0.34 -0.56
C ARG A 240 -17.12 -1.39 0.51
N VAL A 241 -18.32 -1.97 0.47
CA VAL A 241 -18.68 -3.15 1.27
C VAL A 241 -18.05 -4.37 0.61
N HIS A 242 -17.21 -5.10 1.35
CA HIS A 242 -16.52 -6.29 0.86
C HIS A 242 -17.27 -7.59 1.17
N TYR A 243 -18.26 -7.58 2.08
CA TYR A 243 -19.09 -8.76 2.46
C TYR A 243 -18.29 -10.03 2.80
N GLU A 244 -17.05 -9.86 3.26
CA GLU A 244 -16.07 -10.95 3.49
C GLU A 244 -15.80 -11.85 2.27
N GLN A 245 -16.15 -11.38 1.06
CA GLN A 245 -15.91 -12.09 -0.20
C GLN A 245 -14.49 -11.84 -0.70
N VAL A 246 -14.14 -12.45 -1.83
CA VAL A 246 -12.91 -12.19 -2.57
C VAL A 246 -13.28 -11.82 -4.01
N ALA A 247 -12.45 -10.98 -4.63
CA ALA A 247 -12.52 -10.75 -6.07
C ALA A 247 -11.12 -10.69 -6.68
N GLU A 248 -11.03 -11.02 -7.97
CA GLU A 248 -9.77 -11.08 -8.71
C GLU A 248 -9.11 -9.70 -8.91
N TYR A 249 -9.87 -8.62 -8.80
CA TYR A 249 -9.34 -7.27 -8.92
C TYR A 249 -8.92 -6.69 -7.57
N TRP A 250 -8.92 -7.45 -6.48
CA TRP A 250 -8.53 -6.94 -5.16
C TRP A 250 -7.05 -7.15 -4.92
N ALA A 251 -6.38 -6.11 -4.44
CA ALA A 251 -4.98 -6.15 -4.05
C ALA A 251 -4.79 -5.49 -2.68
N HIS A 252 -3.71 -5.88 -2.01
CA HIS A 252 -3.30 -5.35 -0.72
C HIS A 252 -1.80 -5.09 -0.73
N GLY A 253 -1.40 -3.94 -0.18
CA GLY A 253 0.01 -3.62 0.02
C GLY A 253 0.56 -4.30 1.27
N VAL A 254 1.82 -4.72 1.21
CA VAL A 254 2.60 -5.17 2.36
C VAL A 254 3.79 -4.24 2.52
N THR A 255 3.97 -3.65 3.69
CA THR A 255 4.99 -2.63 3.93
C THR A 255 6.06 -3.10 4.88
N CYS A 256 7.31 -2.74 4.56
CA CYS A 256 8.43 -2.75 5.50
C CYS A 256 8.99 -1.32 5.57
N PHE A 257 9.36 -0.85 6.76
CA PHE A 257 9.74 0.55 6.94
C PHE A 257 10.76 0.76 8.07
N LYS A 258 11.36 1.95 8.09
CA LYS A 258 12.29 2.41 9.11
C LYS A 258 11.99 3.89 9.46
N SER A 259 11.92 4.18 10.75
CA SER A 259 11.89 5.56 11.25
C SER A 259 13.26 6.21 11.12
N ILE A 260 13.28 7.50 10.78
CA ILE A 260 14.50 8.30 10.60
C ILE A 260 14.71 9.25 11.77
#